data_AF-D7DWW9-F1
#
_entry.id   AF-D7DWW9-F1
#
_cell.length_a   1.000
_cell.length_b   1.000
_cell.length_c   1.000
_cell.angle_alpha   90.00
_cell.angle_beta   90.00
_cell.angle_gamma   90.00
#
_symmetry.space_group_name_H-M   'P 1'
#
loop_
_entity.id
_entity.type
_entity.pdbx_description
1 polymer ?
#
loop_
_entity_poly.entity_id
_entity_poly.type
_entity_poly.pdbx_seq_one_letter_code
_entity_poly.pdbx_strand_id
1 'polypeptide(L)' 'MNWTINNALIPLKNGYATLDVQVVDTMIGTILPNLEVIGTEIDGENKLYYLVLSMPIPILRSYLT' A
#
# COMPACT_ATOMS: atom_id res chain seq x y z
N MET A 1 -11.22 11.58 -1.08
CA MET A 1 -10.61 11.48 -2.43
C MET A 1 -9.84 10.18 -2.48
N ASN A 2 -10.10 9.38 -3.50
CA ASN A 2 -9.65 8.00 -3.55
C ASN A 2 -8.60 7.84 -4.64
N TRP A 3 -7.59 7.02 -4.37
CA TRP A 3 -6.51 6.75 -5.31
C TRP A 3 -5.88 5.41 -5.01
N THR A 4 -5.30 4.82 -6.04
CA THR A 4 -4.61 3.54 -5.99
C THR A 4 -3.19 3.74 -6.47
N ILE A 5 -2.22 3.37 -5.65
CA ILE A 5 -0.82 3.29 -6.05
C ILE A 5 -0.56 1.86 -6.49
N ASN A 6 -0.23 1.68 -7.76
CA ASN A 6 0.16 0.37 -8.29
C ASN A 6 1.67 0.20 -8.16
N ASN A 7 2.15 -1.04 -7.99
CA ASN A 7 3.58 -1.37 -7.95
C ASN A 7 4.40 -0.58 -6.90
N ALA A 8 3.81 -0.26 -5.74
CA ALA A 8 4.51 0.45 -4.69
C ALA A 8 5.55 -0.46 -4.02
N LEU A 9 6.81 -0.01 -3.92
CA LEU A 9 7.85 -0.70 -3.16
C LEU A 9 7.70 -0.37 -1.66
N ILE A 10 7.31 -1.36 -0.87
CA ILE A 10 7.01 -1.25 0.56
C ILE A 10 8.08 -1.99 1.37
N PRO A 11 8.75 -1.34 2.34
CA PRO A 11 9.68 -1.99 3.23
C PRO A 11 8.95 -2.91 4.22
N LEU A 12 9.44 -4.14 4.35
CA LEU A 12 9.03 -5.13 5.34
C LEU A 12 10.19 -5.41 6.31
N LYS A 13 9.91 -6.13 7.39
CA LYS A 13 10.92 -6.45 8.43
C LYS A 13 12.19 -7.10 7.86
N ASN A 14 12.05 -7.96 6.85
CA ASN A 14 13.15 -8.74 6.26
C ASN A 14 13.38 -8.45 4.78
N GLY A 15 12.98 -7.28 4.26
CA GLY A 15 13.20 -6.94 2.85
C GLY A 15 12.20 -5.93 2.31
N TYR A 16 11.81 -6.11 1.05
CA TYR A 16 10.83 -5.26 0.38
C TYR A 16 9.80 -6.12 -0.33
N ALA A 17 8.57 -5.60 -0.45
CA ALA A 17 7.52 -6.17 -1.27
C ALA A 17 6.97 -5.11 -2.22
N THR A 18 6.65 -5.52 -3.44
CA THR A 18 5.91 -4.70 -4.39
C THR A 18 4.44 -5.02 -4.26
N LEU A 19 3.63 -4.04 -3.86
CA LEU A 19 2.20 -4.20 -3.58
C LEU A 19 1.42 -2.98 -4.08
N ASP A 20 0.11 -3.14 -4.24
CA ASP A 20 -0.78 -2.03 -4.54
C ASP A 20 -1.35 -1.47 -3.24
N VAL A 21 -1.55 -0.15 -3.19
CA VAL A 21 -2.03 0.57 -2.01
C VAL A 21 -3.25 1.40 -2.39
N GLN A 22 -4.38 1.11 -1.75
CA GLN A 22 -5.59 1.92 -1.87
C GLN A 22 -5.69 2.93 -0.72
N VAL A 23 -5.93 4.18 -1.09
CA VAL A 23 -6.26 5.25 -0.16
C VAL A 23 -7.72 5.63 -0.37
N VAL A 24 -8.52 5.50 0.67
CA VAL A 24 -9.95 5.83 0.69
C VAL A 24 -10.16 6.93 1.72
N ASP A 25 -10.77 8.03 1.31
CA ASP A 25 -11.12 9.14 2.21
C ASP A 25 -9.96 9.58 3.13
N THR A 26 -8.76 9.70 2.54
CA THR A 26 -7.48 10.11 3.18
C THR A 26 -6.81 9.08 4.08
N MET A 27 -7.38 7.87 4.21
CA MET A 27 -6.78 6.78 4.98
C MET A 27 -6.31 5.65 4.07
N ILE A 28 -5.24 4.97 4.47
CA ILE A 28 -4.84 3.72 3.83
C ILE A 28 -5.93 2.68 4.14
N GLY A 29 -6.62 2.21 3.10
CA GLY A 29 -7.67 1.20 3.22
C GLY A 29 -7.11 -0.20 3.10
N THR A 30 -6.60 -0.53 1.91
CA THR A 30 -6.16 -1.89 1.55
C THR A 30 -4.76 -1.88 0.99
N ILE A 31 -3.97 -2.89 1.34
CA ILE A 31 -2.65 -3.16 0.75
C ILE A 31 -2.57 -4.62 0.37
N LEU A 32 -2.55 -4.91 -0.93
CA LEU A 32 -2.53 -6.26 -1.49
C LEU A 32 -1.93 -6.22 -2.90
N PRO A 33 -1.46 -7.36 -3.43
CA PRO A 33 -1.10 -7.44 -4.85
C PRO A 33 -2.35 -7.46 -5.74
N ASN A 34 -2.26 -6.82 -6.91
CA ASN A 34 -3.29 -6.81 -7.95
C ASN A 34 -4.64 -6.26 -7.49
N LEU A 35 -4.63 -5.11 -6.81
CA LEU A 35 -5.87 -4.43 -6.42
C LEU A 35 -6.58 -3.84 -7.64
N GLU A 36 -7.90 -3.88 -7.62
CA GLU A 36 -8.68 -3.09 -8.56
C GLU A 36 -8.43 -1.59 -8.31
N VAL A 37 -8.25 -0.83 -9.38
CA VAL A 37 -8.01 0.61 -9.28
C VAL A 37 -9.29 1.32 -8.84
N ILE A 38 -9.19 2.01 -7.71
CA ILE A 38 -10.20 2.96 -7.26
C ILE A 38 -9.69 4.40 -7.42
N GLY A 39 -10.57 5.28 -7.90
CA GLY A 39 -10.27 6.71 -8.06
C GLY A 39 -9.11 6.97 -9.03
N THR A 40 -8.12 7.76 -8.60
CA THR A 40 -6.95 8.08 -9.43
C THR A 40 -5.89 6.99 -9.34
N GLU A 41 -5.43 6.50 -10.48
CA GLU A 41 -4.27 5.61 -10.57
C GLU A 41 -2.96 6.40 -10.43
N ILE A 42 -2.04 5.88 -9.63
CA ILE A 42 -0.68 6.38 -9.47
C ILE A 42 0.29 5.23 -9.72
N ASP A 43 1.23 5.43 -10.63
CA ASP A 43 2.32 4.48 -10.83
C ASP A 43 3.41 4.65 -9.75
N GLY A 44 3.58 3.60 -8.96
CA GLY A 44 4.58 3.49 -7.89
C GLY A 44 5.90 2.87 -8.33
N GLU A 45 6.05 2.45 -9.60
CA GLU A 45 7.27 1.82 -10.07
C GLU A 45 8.51 2.71 -9.79
N ASN A 46 9.59 2.08 -9.32
CA ASN A 46 10.85 2.73 -8.96
C ASN A 46 10.74 3.83 -7.87
N LYS A 47 9.63 3.88 -7.12
CA LYS A 47 9.43 4.78 -5.98
C LYS A 47 9.36 3.99 -4.68
N LEU A 48 10.11 4.45 -3.68
CA LEU A 48 10.04 3.90 -2.33
C LEU A 48 8.95 4.64 -1.53
N TYR A 49 8.03 3.88 -0.93
CA TYR A 49 6.98 4.44 -0.09
C TYR A 49 7.17 3.96 1.36
N TYR A 50 7.19 4.90 2.30
CA TYR A 50 7.14 4.61 3.72
C TYR A 50 5.73 4.87 4.24
N LEU A 51 5.05 3.81 4.66
CA LEU A 51 3.67 3.87 5.13
C LEU A 51 3.66 4.00 6.66
N VAL A 52 3.11 5.12 7.15
CA VAL A 52 2.87 5.31 8.58
C VAL A 52 1.42 4.94 8.87
N LEU A 53 1.23 3.75 9.43
CA LEU A 53 -0.08 3.25 9.81
C LEU A 53 -0.47 3.85 11.16
N SER A 54 -1.47 4.72 11.18
CA SER A 54 -2.06 5.24 12.42
C SER A 54 -3.02 4.24 13.09
N MET A 55 -3.37 3.14 12.41
CA MET A 55 -4.23 2.06 12.91
C MET A 55 -3.74 0.68 12.43
N PRO A 56 -3.99 -0.40 13.19
CA PRO A 56 -3.59 -1.74 12.77
C PRO A 56 -4.44 -2.23 11.59
N ILE A 57 -3.88 -2.23 10.38
CA ILE A 57 -4.46 -2.94 9.24
C ILE A 57 -4.19 -4.44 9.46
N PRO A 58 -5.22 -5.31 9.58
CA PRO A 58 -5.06 -6.71 9.94
C PRO A 58 -4.09 -7.49 9.03
N ILE A 59 -4.01 -7.10 7.76
CA ILE A 59 -3.25 -7.78 6.72
C ILE A 59 -1.75 -7.45 6.80
N LEU A 60 -1.36 -6.23 7.21
CA LEU A 60 0.06 -5.89 7.36
C LEU A 60 0.71 -6.59 8.55
N ARG A 61 -0.09 -7.03 9.53
CA ARG A 61 0.40 -7.75 10.70
C ARG A 61 1.11 -9.05 10.33
N SER A 62 0.66 -9.76 9.29
CA SER A 62 1.31 -10.99 8.81
C SER A 62 2.62 -10.75 8.05
N TYR A 63 2.86 -9.52 7.56
CA TYR A 63 4.09 -9.14 6.86
C TYR A 63 5.11 -8.44 7.78
N LEU A 64 4.71 -8.08 9.01
CA LEU A 64 5.54 -7.37 9.99
C LEU A 64 6.04 -8.24 11.16
N THR A 65 5.49 -9.44 11.34
CA THR A 65 6.00 -10.45 12.29
C THR A 65 7.09 -11.31 11.69
#